data_AF-K1KH18-F1
#
_entry.id   AF-K1KH18-F1
#
_cell.length_a   1.000
_cell.length_b   1.000
_cell.length_c   1.000
_cell.angle_alpha   90.00
_cell.angle_beta   90.00
_cell.angle_gamma   90.00
#
_symmetry.space_group_name_H-M   'P 1'
#
loop_
_entity.id
_entity.type
_entity.pdbx_description
1 polymer ?
#
loop_
_entity_poly.entity_id
_entity_poly.type
_entity_poly.pdbx_seq_one_letter_code
_entity_poly.pdbx_strand_id
1 'polypeptide(L)'
;MTKKIEVGDVLTGKVTGIQPYGAFVALDEYTQGLVHISEITYGFVKDVSDFLSVGDEIEVKVLDVDTDQKKISLSIRELQEVPFHRRRDMPPRRSLQDRVDEVDADGFQILKEKLKDWIEQSGH
;
A
#
# COMPACT_ATOMS: atom_id res chain seq x y z
N MET A 1 16.84 -8.03 -20.28
CA MET A 1 16.23 -6.81 -20.86
C MET A 1 16.30 -5.75 -19.78
N THR A 2 17.12 -4.71 -19.93
CA THR A 2 17.24 -3.64 -18.93
C THR A 2 16.00 -2.76 -19.00
N LYS A 3 15.16 -2.82 -17.97
CA LYS A 3 14.00 -1.94 -17.84
C LYS A 3 14.52 -0.50 -17.78
N LYS A 4 14.21 0.32 -18.79
CA LYS A 4 14.56 1.74 -18.78
C LYS A 4 13.67 2.42 -17.74
N ILE A 5 14.30 3.04 -16.75
CA ILE A 5 13.61 3.87 -15.76
C ILE A 5 13.80 5.31 -16.21
N GLU A 6 12.71 6.05 -16.35
CA GLU A 6 12.72 7.44 -16.79
C GLU A 6 12.34 8.36 -15.62
N VAL A 7 12.81 9.61 -15.67
CA VAL A 7 12.43 10.60 -14.67
C VAL A 7 10.93 10.87 -14.78
N GLY A 8 10.24 10.88 -13.65
CA GLY A 8 8.79 11.04 -13.55
C GLY A 8 8.01 9.73 -13.48
N ASP A 9 8.66 8.57 -13.72
CA ASP A 9 8.00 7.27 -13.55
C ASP A 9 7.60 7.04 -12.10
N VAL A 10 6.49 6.33 -11.92
CA VAL A 10 6.01 5.87 -10.62
C VAL A 10 6.28 4.38 -10.52
N LEU A 11 7.07 3.99 -9.53
CA LEU A 11 7.54 2.63 -9.32
C LEU A 11 7.17 2.16 -7.91
N THR A 12 6.91 0.86 -7.78
CA THR A 12 6.72 0.22 -6.49
C THR A 12 8.05 -0.43 -6.08
N GLY A 13 8.47 -0.21 -4.85
CA GLY A 13 9.72 -0.75 -4.34
C GLY A 13 9.64 -1.10 -2.85
N LYS A 14 10.57 -1.96 -2.41
CA LYS A 14 10.61 -2.44 -1.04
C LYS A 14 11.65 -1.69 -0.22
N VAL A 15 11.27 -1.19 0.95
CA VAL A 15 12.19 -0.53 1.86
C VAL A 15 13.20 -1.55 2.38
N THR A 16 14.48 -1.37 2.07
CA THR A 16 15.56 -2.26 2.54
C THR A 16 16.29 -1.72 3.75
N GLY A 17 16.21 -0.42 4.01
CA GLY A 17 16.86 0.21 5.14
C GLY A 17 16.34 1.61 5.39
N ILE A 18 16.41 2.03 6.66
CA ILE A 18 16.01 3.36 7.11
C ILE A 18 17.20 4.01 7.80
N GLN A 19 17.42 5.29 7.51
CA GLN A 19 18.47 6.10 8.09
C GLN A 19 17.92 7.45 8.54
N PRO A 20 18.65 8.19 9.40
CA PRO A 20 18.19 9.49 9.88
C PRO A 20 17.96 10.53 8.78
N TYR A 21 18.61 10.36 7.63
CA TYR A 21 18.51 11.27 6.49
C TYR A 21 17.54 10.78 5.39
N GLY A 22 16.98 9.58 5.51
CA GLY A 22 16.13 9.02 4.45
C GLY A 22 15.88 7.52 4.55
N ALA A 23 15.31 6.95 3.50
CA ALA A 23 15.02 5.52 3.38
C ALA A 23 15.56 4.96 2.06
N PHE A 24 16.13 3.76 2.11
CA PHE A 24 16.54 3.01 0.93
C PHE A 24 15.41 2.12 0.45
N VAL A 25 15.15 2.19 -0.84
CA VAL A 25 14.09 1.44 -1.51
C VAL A 25 14.72 0.64 -2.64
N ALA A 26 14.58 -0.69 -2.60
CA ALA A 26 14.94 -1.54 -3.72
C ALA A 26 13.79 -1.56 -4.73
N LEU A 27 14.09 -1.12 -5.95
CA LEU A 27 13.15 -1.12 -7.07
C LEU A 27 13.27 -2.39 -7.92
N ASP A 28 14.49 -2.93 -8.00
CA ASP A 28 14.86 -4.10 -8.79
C ASP A 28 16.05 -4.82 -8.13
N GLU A 29 16.44 -6.01 -8.60
CA GLU A 29 17.55 -6.80 -8.05
C GLU A 29 18.90 -6.08 -8.08
N TYR A 30 19.11 -5.16 -9.03
CA TYR A 30 20.34 -4.38 -9.17
C TYR A 30 20.18 -2.88 -8.96
N THR A 31 18.96 -2.40 -8.68
CA THR A 31 18.66 -0.97 -8.65
C THR A 31 18.10 -0.57 -7.29
N GLN A 32 18.84 0.29 -6.59
CA GLN A 32 18.41 0.91 -5.34
C GLN A 32 18.19 2.41 -5.54
N GLY A 33 17.08 2.88 -4.99
CA GLY A 33 16.82 4.30 -4.84
C GLY A 33 16.93 4.74 -3.39
N LEU A 34 17.15 6.05 -3.22
CA LEU A 34 17.15 6.72 -1.94
C LEU A 34 16.02 7.75 -1.93
N VAL A 35 15.17 7.66 -0.91
CA VAL A 35 14.20 8.70 -0.59
C VAL A 35 14.81 9.57 0.50
N HIS A 36 15.03 10.84 0.21
CA HIS A 36 15.52 11.79 1.21
C HIS A 36 14.42 12.13 2.23
N ILE A 37 14.76 12.41 3.48
CA ILE A 37 13.78 12.72 4.54
C ILE A 37 12.83 13.87 4.17
N SER A 38 13.33 14.88 3.44
CA SER A 38 12.52 16.00 2.91
C SER A 38 11.53 15.60 1.81
N GLU A 39 11.73 14.43 1.20
CA GLU A 39 10.87 13.87 0.15
C GLU A 39 9.89 12.83 0.70
N ILE A 40 9.91 12.55 2.00
CA ILE A 40 8.96 11.62 2.66
C ILE A 40 7.64 12.32 2.95
N THR A 41 7.68 13.53 3.50
CA THR A 41 6.48 14.32 3.83
C THR A 41 6.81 15.81 3.91
N TYR A 42 5.79 16.66 3.76
CA TYR A 42 5.89 18.12 3.87
C TYR A 42 6.05 18.62 5.33
N GLY A 43 6.00 17.72 6.32
CA GLY A 43 6.07 18.03 7.76
C GLY A 43 7.40 17.69 8.44
N PHE A 44 7.51 18.04 9.73
CA PHE A 44 8.64 17.64 10.56
C PHE A 44 8.57 16.14 10.88
N VAL A 45 9.51 15.37 10.33
CA VAL A 45 9.68 13.94 10.63
C VAL A 45 10.58 13.82 11.84
N LYS A 46 10.03 13.36 12.98
CA LYS A 46 10.85 12.99 14.15
C LYS A 46 11.70 11.75 13.85
N ASP A 47 11.06 10.73 13.28
CA ASP A 47 11.67 9.45 12.95
C ASP A 47 11.08 8.93 11.65
N VAL A 48 11.94 8.59 10.69
CA VAL A 48 11.51 8.00 9.40
C VAL A 48 10.78 6.66 9.62
N SER A 49 11.15 5.95 10.67
CA SER A 49 10.58 4.66 11.09
C SER A 49 9.08 4.71 11.42
N ASP A 50 8.55 5.89 11.72
CA ASP A 50 7.11 6.09 11.98
C ASP A 50 6.30 6.13 10.68
N PHE A 51 6.93 6.56 9.59
CA PHE A 51 6.31 6.70 8.27
C PHE A 51 6.57 5.49 7.37
N LEU A 52 7.73 4.85 7.52
CA LEU A 52 8.20 3.75 6.70
C LEU A 52 8.75 2.64 7.59
N SER A 53 8.57 1.40 7.16
CA SER A 53 9.13 0.23 7.85
C SER A 53 10.02 -0.56 6.92
N VAL A 54 11.13 -1.10 7.45
CA VAL A 54 11.99 -1.99 6.66
C VAL A 54 11.18 -3.24 6.28
N GLY A 55 11.19 -3.55 4.99
CA GLY A 55 10.42 -4.63 4.39
C GLY A 55 9.05 -4.22 3.87
N ASP A 56 8.62 -2.98 4.08
CA ASP A 56 7.37 -2.47 3.54
C ASP A 56 7.50 -2.17 2.05
N GLU A 57 6.40 -2.33 1.31
CA GLU A 57 6.34 -2.08 -0.12
C GLU A 57 5.61 -0.75 -0.36
N ILE A 58 6.33 0.21 -0.95
CA ILE A 58 5.87 1.57 -1.13
C ILE A 58 5.95 2.01 -2.59
N GLU A 59 5.07 2.94 -2.96
CA GLU A 59 5.11 3.61 -4.26
C GLU A 59 5.96 4.88 -4.17
N VAL A 60 6.84 5.06 -5.14
CA VAL A 60 7.84 6.14 -5.19
C VAL A 60 7.92 6.70 -6.60
N LYS A 61 8.07 8.02 -6.71
CA LYS A 61 8.27 8.70 -7.98
C LYS A 61 9.76 8.94 -8.21
N VAL A 62 10.19 8.68 -9.43
CA VAL A 62 11.56 8.93 -9.88
C VAL A 62 11.75 10.42 -10.11
N LEU A 63 12.63 11.05 -9.33
CA LEU A 63 13.03 12.44 -9.52
C LEU A 63 14.26 12.57 -10.42
N ASP A 64 15.20 11.65 -10.28
CA ASP A 64 16.46 11.68 -11.01
C ASP A 64 17.04 10.27 -11.11
N VAL A 65 17.66 9.96 -12.25
CA VAL A 65 18.26 8.64 -12.54
C VAL A 65 19.74 8.83 -12.85
N ASP A 66 20.59 8.35 -11.94
CA ASP A 66 22.02 8.31 -12.16
C ASP A 66 22.42 6.94 -12.72
N THR A 67 22.63 6.89 -14.04
CA THR A 67 22.99 5.65 -14.75
C THR A 67 24.44 5.22 -14.52
N ASP A 68 25.31 6.12 -14.05
CA ASP A 68 26.72 5.84 -13.77
C ASP A 68 26.86 5.14 -12.41
N GLN A 69 26.20 5.69 -11.39
CA GLN A 69 26.20 5.19 -10.02
C GLN A 69 25.13 4.12 -9.75
N LYS A 70 24.21 3.87 -10.70
CA LYS A 70 23.01 3.04 -10.53
C LYS A 70 22.15 3.46 -9.33
N LYS A 71 22.11 4.76 -9.05
CA LYS A 71 21.34 5.35 -7.95
C LYS A 71 20.18 6.12 -8.53
N ILE A 72 19.05 6.06 -7.83
CA ILE A 72 17.84 6.76 -8.25
C ILE A 72 17.36 7.62 -7.09
N SER A 73 17.16 8.90 -7.35
CA SER A 73 16.56 9.82 -6.38
C SER A 73 15.04 9.66 -6.44
N LEU A 74 14.44 9.36 -5.30
CA LEU A 74 13.03 9.01 -5.20
C LEU A 74 12.28 9.98 -4.28
N SER A 75 10.99 10.19 -4.58
CA SER A 75 10.11 11.01 -3.74
C SER A 75 8.77 10.32 -3.47
N ILE A 76 8.32 10.42 -2.23
CA ILE A 76 7.02 9.90 -1.76
C ILE A 76 6.01 11.04 -1.67
N ARG A 77 6.46 12.23 -1.24
CA ARG A 77 5.59 13.41 -1.06
C ARG A 77 4.91 13.86 -2.35
N GLU A 78 5.54 13.62 -3.50
CA GLU A 78 5.00 14.02 -4.81
C GLU A 78 3.86 13.09 -5.27
N LEU A 79 3.67 11.97 -4.58
CA LEU A 79 2.57 11.01 -4.77
C LEU A 79 1.45 11.19 -3.74
N GLN A 80 1.58 12.11 -2.77
CA GLN A 80 0.61 12.30 -1.67
C GLN A 80 -0.76 12.89 -2.09
N GLU A 81 -1.16 12.81 -3.36
CA GLU A 81 -2.50 13.20 -3.82
C GLU A 81 -3.41 12.04 -4.25
N VAL A 82 -3.04 10.77 -4.02
CA VAL A 82 -4.02 9.68 -4.06
C VAL A 82 -3.74 8.61 -2.99
N PRO A 83 -4.69 8.33 -2.08
CA PRO A 83 -4.55 7.28 -1.08
C PRO A 83 -4.75 5.92 -1.74
N PHE A 84 -3.71 5.38 -2.40
CA PHE A 84 -3.82 4.06 -3.00
C PHE A 84 -3.42 2.98 -2.00
N HIS A 85 -4.44 2.21 -1.65
CA HIS A 85 -4.42 1.01 -0.85
C HIS A 85 -3.27 0.08 -1.24
N ARG A 86 -2.67 -0.54 -0.21
CA ARG A 86 -2.32 -1.97 -0.17
C ARG A 86 -2.79 -2.68 -1.44
N ARG A 87 -1.97 -2.75 -2.48
CA ARG A 87 -2.09 -3.86 -3.41
C ARG A 87 -1.57 -5.05 -2.64
N ARG A 88 -2.48 -5.65 -1.87
CA ARG A 88 -2.42 -7.08 -1.63
C ARG A 88 -2.12 -7.67 -2.99
N ASP A 89 -0.95 -8.28 -3.10
CA ASP A 89 -0.74 -9.47 -3.92
C ASP A 89 -1.84 -10.47 -3.50
N MET A 90 -3.05 -10.23 -4.02
CA MET A 90 -4.11 -11.20 -4.00
C MET A 90 -3.84 -11.99 -5.27
N PRO A 91 -3.44 -13.28 -5.16
CA PRO A 91 -3.26 -14.10 -6.33
C PRO A 91 -4.53 -14.03 -7.19
N PRO A 92 -4.42 -14.12 -8.52
CA PRO A 92 -5.59 -14.16 -9.40
C PRO A 92 -6.53 -15.23 -8.85
N ARG A 93 -7.81 -14.87 -8.68
CA ARG A 93 -8.88 -15.74 -8.17
C ARG A 93 -8.54 -17.20 -8.43
N ARG A 94 -8.11 -17.91 -7.38
CA ARG A 94 -8.24 -19.36 -7.39
C ARG A 94 -9.71 -19.61 -7.70
N SER A 95 -9.95 -20.51 -8.66
CA SER A 95 -11.27 -21.00 -9.01
C SER A 95 -12.09 -21.28 -7.74
N LEU A 96 -13.40 -21.08 -7.82
CA LEU A 96 -14.40 -21.08 -6.75
C LEU A 96 -14.55 -22.41 -5.96
N GLN A 97 -13.51 -23.21 -5.78
CA GLN A 97 -13.52 -24.44 -4.99
C GLN A 97 -12.22 -24.56 -4.18
N ASP A 98 -12.06 -23.81 -3.08
CA ASP A 98 -11.36 -24.32 -1.89
C ASP A 98 -11.57 -23.41 -0.69
N ARG A 99 -12.08 -24.00 0.40
CA ARG A 99 -12.16 -23.47 1.78
C ARG A 99 -13.39 -22.62 2.15
N VAL A 100 -14.51 -23.32 2.19
CA VAL A 100 -15.55 -23.23 3.23
C VAL A 100 -14.99 -22.94 4.64
N ASP A 101 -15.51 -21.90 5.29
CA ASP A 101 -15.88 -21.76 6.73
C ASP A 101 -16.53 -20.35 6.88
N GLU A 102 -17.86 -20.25 6.79
CA GLU A 102 -18.77 -20.20 7.96
C GLU A 102 -18.84 -18.79 8.57
N VAL A 103 -19.79 -17.97 8.10
CA VAL A 103 -20.83 -17.28 8.91
C VAL A 103 -21.75 -16.49 7.97
N ASP A 104 -22.72 -17.22 7.44
CA ASP A 104 -24.13 -16.85 7.26
C ASP A 104 -24.47 -15.36 6.96
N ALA A 105 -24.83 -15.10 5.71
CA ALA A 105 -25.45 -13.85 5.26
C ALA A 105 -26.97 -13.83 5.50
N ASP A 106 -27.53 -14.82 6.20
CA ASP A 106 -28.98 -15.01 6.38
C ASP A 106 -29.48 -14.59 7.78
N GLY A 107 -28.60 -14.28 8.73
CA GLY A 107 -28.97 -13.84 10.08
C GLY A 107 -29.69 -12.49 10.19
N PHE A 108 -29.42 -11.55 9.28
CA PHE A 108 -30.05 -10.21 9.32
C PHE A 108 -31.48 -10.18 8.77
N GLN A 109 -31.84 -11.15 7.93
CA GLN A 109 -33.17 -11.22 7.33
C GLN A 109 -34.21 -11.79 8.32
N ILE A 110 -33.80 -12.75 9.16
CA ILE A 110 -34.66 -13.44 10.13
C ILE A 110 -35.13 -12.49 11.26
N LEU A 111 -34.29 -11.54 11.66
CA LEU A 111 -34.63 -10.54 12.69
C LEU A 111 -35.63 -9.49 12.19
N LYS A 112 -35.56 -9.12 10.90
CA LYS A 112 -36.56 -8.24 10.28
C LYS A 112 -37.93 -8.90 10.20
N GLU A 113 -37.99 -10.20 9.94
CA GLU A 113 -39.24 -10.97 9.92
C GLU A 113 -39.88 -11.08 11.31
N LYS A 114 -39.10 -11.44 12.34
CA LYS A 114 -39.61 -11.54 13.73
C LYS A 114 -40.04 -10.21 14.33
N LEU A 115 -39.40 -9.09 13.97
CA LEU A 115 -39.78 -7.77 14.48
C LEU A 115 -41.10 -7.28 13.88
N LYS A 116 -41.40 -7.67 12.63
CA LYS A 116 -42.64 -7.31 11.95
C LYS A 116 -43.84 -8.07 12.54
N ASP A 117 -43.66 -9.35 12.87
CA ASP A 117 -44.68 -10.22 13.46
C ASP A 117 -45.12 -9.74 14.87
N TRP A 118 -44.19 -9.21 15.69
CA TRP A 118 -44.51 -8.72 17.05
C TRP A 118 -45.32 -7.41 17.06
N ILE A 119 -45.11 -6.54 16.06
CA ILE A 119 -45.81 -5.25 15.93
C ILE A 119 -47.27 -5.46 15.50
N GLU A 120 -47.57 -6.53 14.75
CA GLU A 120 -48.93 -6.85 14.30
C GLU A 120 -49.76 -7.59 15.36
N GLN A 121 -49.15 -8.27 16.35
CA GLN A 121 -49.86 -8.96 17.43
C GLN A 121 -50.07 -8.16 18.72
N SER A 122 -49.27 -7.11 18.99
CA SER A 122 -49.37 -6.35 20.25
C SER A 122 -50.26 -5.09 20.16
N GLY A 123 -51.05 -4.97 19.09
CA GLY A 123 -51.98 -3.87 18.84
C GLY A 123 -53.43 -4.17 19.21
N HIS A 124 -53.68 -4.84 20.33
CA HIS A 124 -55.02 -4.97 20.91
C HIS A 124 -55.03 -5.09 22.44
#